data_AF-X1GBU6-F1
#
_entry.id   AF-X1GBU6-F1
#
_cell.length_a   1.000
_cell.length_b   1.000
_cell.length_c   1.000
_cell.angle_alpha   90.00
_cell.angle_beta   90.00
_cell.angle_gamma   90.00
#
_symmetry.space_group_name_H-M   'P 1'
#
loop_
_entity.id
_entity.type
_entity.pdbx_description
1 polymer ?
#
loop_
_entity_poly.entity_id
_entity_poly.type
_entity_poly.pdbx_seq_one_letter_code
_entity_poly.pdbx_strand_id
1 'polypeptide(L)'
;MKNIPKKLSGESLIVYTEKLTDWYLSRTTTNYRKKRGQFFTPGAISQFMVIQCDEIYRKDVIRILDPGAGIGIFESAFCEHVLSIGKKINILFTLYENDENLFLLLKENMSICKKAMADNGFNMSYEIINKNFLLS
;
A
#
# COMPACT_ATOMS: atom_id res chain seq x y z
N MET A 1 -1.81 -15.77 -10.05
CA MET A 1 -3.02 -14.94 -10.25
C MET A 1 -3.00 -14.30 -11.63
N LYS A 2 -4.07 -14.39 -12.45
CA LYS A 2 -4.16 -13.76 -13.80
C LYS A 2 -5.25 -12.68 -13.79
N ASN A 3 -5.10 -11.63 -14.60
CA ASN A 3 -6.07 -10.53 -14.77
C ASN A 3 -6.26 -9.66 -13.51
N ILE A 4 -5.16 -9.13 -12.97
CA ILE A 4 -5.20 -8.13 -11.89
C ILE A 4 -5.96 -6.89 -12.41
N PRO A 5 -6.92 -6.34 -11.63
CA PRO A 5 -7.64 -5.13 -12.02
C PRO A 5 -6.69 -3.97 -12.26
N LYS A 6 -6.96 -3.20 -13.31
CA LYS A 6 -6.25 -1.94 -13.57
C LYS A 6 -6.93 -0.79 -12.85
N LYS A 7 -6.13 0.19 -12.44
CA LYS A 7 -6.64 1.45 -11.90
C LYS A 7 -7.39 2.21 -13.00
N LEU A 8 -8.57 2.72 -12.69
CA LEU A 8 -9.35 3.55 -13.62
C LEU A 8 -8.87 5.01 -13.57
N SER A 9 -9.14 5.76 -14.64
CA SER A 9 -8.90 7.20 -14.64
C SER A 9 -9.79 7.87 -13.60
N GLY A 10 -9.25 8.82 -12.82
CA GLY A 10 -9.96 9.50 -11.74
C GLY A 10 -10.22 8.66 -10.47
N GLU A 11 -9.96 7.35 -10.49
CA GLU A 11 -10.04 6.51 -9.28
C GLU A 11 -8.97 6.95 -8.26
N SER A 12 -9.28 6.90 -6.96
CA SER A 12 -8.26 7.16 -5.94
C SER A 12 -7.31 5.96 -5.79
N LEU A 13 -6.14 6.14 -5.18
CA LEU A 13 -5.24 5.04 -4.83
C LEU A 13 -5.91 4.09 -3.83
N ILE A 14 -6.57 4.64 -2.79
CA ILE A 14 -7.29 3.84 -1.79
C ILE A 14 -8.38 3.00 -2.43
N VAL A 15 -9.25 3.61 -3.25
CA VAL A 15 -10.33 2.89 -3.96
C VAL A 15 -9.75 1.80 -4.86
N TYR A 16 -8.64 2.09 -5.53
CA TYR A 16 -7.94 1.09 -6.34
C TYR A 16 -7.44 -0.10 -5.49
N THR A 17 -6.84 0.17 -4.34
CA THR A 17 -6.36 -0.87 -3.42
C THR A 17 -7.50 -1.68 -2.80
N GLU A 18 -8.64 -1.05 -2.48
CA GLU A 18 -9.84 -1.75 -2.04
C GLU A 18 -10.38 -2.68 -3.14
N LYS A 19 -10.39 -2.23 -4.40
CA LYS A 19 -10.72 -3.10 -5.54
C LYS A 19 -9.77 -4.28 -5.70
N LEU A 20 -8.46 -4.10 -5.48
CA LEU A 20 -7.50 -5.21 -5.44
C LEU A 20 -7.81 -6.18 -4.29
N THR A 21 -8.21 -5.64 -3.14
CA THR A 21 -8.61 -6.41 -1.96
C THR A 21 -9.85 -7.24 -2.25
N ASP A 22 -10.92 -6.66 -2.80
CA ASP A 22 -12.13 -7.39 -3.18
C ASP A 22 -11.85 -8.46 -4.24
N TRP A 23 -10.98 -8.14 -5.19
CA TRP A 23 -10.54 -9.07 -6.21
C TRP A 23 -9.78 -10.28 -5.63
N TYR A 24 -8.97 -10.06 -4.60
CA TYR A 24 -8.28 -11.11 -3.84
C TYR A 24 -9.24 -11.93 -2.99
N LEU A 25 -10.16 -11.27 -2.28
CA LEU A 25 -11.15 -11.90 -1.41
C LEU A 25 -12.09 -12.82 -2.19
N SER A 26 -12.50 -12.42 -3.40
CA SER A 26 -13.34 -13.24 -4.29
C SER A 26 -12.62 -14.48 -4.87
N ARG A 27 -11.29 -14.56 -4.77
CA ARG A 27 -10.46 -15.65 -5.30
C ARG A 27 -9.80 -16.51 -4.25
N THR A 28 -9.98 -16.17 -2.98
CA THR A 28 -9.44 -16.93 -1.85
C THR A 28 -10.58 -17.36 -0.94
N THR A 29 -10.40 -18.48 -0.23
CA THR A 29 -11.42 -18.94 0.74
C THR A 29 -11.18 -18.31 2.11
N THR A 30 -12.23 -18.17 2.90
CA THR A 30 -12.11 -17.71 4.29
C THR A 30 -11.16 -18.59 5.11
N ASN A 31 -11.17 -19.91 4.88
CA ASN A 31 -10.25 -20.83 5.57
C ASN A 31 -8.79 -20.60 5.18
N TYR A 32 -8.51 -20.34 3.89
CA TYR A 32 -7.17 -20.00 3.41
C TYR A 32 -6.62 -18.77 4.13
N ARG A 33 -7.43 -17.71 4.25
CA ARG A 33 -7.06 -16.44 4.89
C ARG A 33 -6.91 -16.56 6.40
N LYS A 34 -7.84 -17.25 7.07
CA LYS A 34 -7.78 -17.48 8.53
C LYS A 34 -6.51 -18.21 8.96
N LYS A 35 -6.10 -19.25 8.22
CA LYS A 35 -4.86 -20.00 8.50
C LYS A 35 -3.60 -19.14 8.39
N ARG A 36 -3.66 -18.03 7.64
CA ARG A 36 -2.56 -17.09 7.42
C ARG A 36 -2.69 -15.80 8.24
N GLY A 37 -3.74 -15.67 9.07
CA GLY A 37 -3.99 -14.44 9.82
C GLY A 37 -4.28 -13.21 8.94
N GLN A 38 -4.80 -13.41 7.71
CA GLN A 38 -5.04 -12.32 6.76
C GLN A 38 -6.36 -11.60 7.10
N PHE A 39 -6.24 -10.41 7.68
CA PHE A 39 -7.32 -9.46 7.93
C PHE A 39 -6.95 -8.12 7.30
N PHE A 40 -7.77 -7.63 6.38
CA PHE A 40 -7.45 -6.43 5.61
C PHE A 40 -8.00 -5.18 6.29
N THR A 41 -7.16 -4.19 6.45
CA THR A 41 -7.53 -2.87 6.98
C THR A 41 -8.38 -2.12 5.95
N PRO A 42 -9.58 -1.61 6.32
CA PRO A 42 -10.37 -0.76 5.42
C PRO A 42 -9.64 0.54 5.06
N GLY A 43 -9.96 1.12 3.89
CA GLY A 43 -9.35 2.38 3.45
C GLY A 43 -9.56 3.52 4.45
N ALA A 44 -10.77 3.65 5.00
CA ALA A 44 -11.10 4.68 6.01
C ALA A 44 -10.25 4.55 7.29
N ILE A 45 -9.93 3.33 7.72
CA ILE A 45 -9.07 3.10 8.90
C ILE A 45 -7.62 3.47 8.57
N SER A 46 -7.16 3.16 7.36
CA SER A 46 -5.82 3.54 6.90
C SER A 46 -5.67 5.07 6.79
N GLN A 47 -6.68 5.77 6.26
CA GLN A 47 -6.72 7.24 6.25
C GLN A 47 -6.66 7.80 7.67
N PHE A 48 -7.46 7.24 8.59
CA PHE A 48 -7.44 7.65 9.99
C PHE A 48 -6.04 7.50 10.60
N MET A 49 -5.36 6.36 10.39
CA MET A 49 -3.99 6.13 10.88
C MET A 49 -2.99 7.15 10.32
N VAL A 50 -3.05 7.41 9.01
CA VAL A 50 -2.13 8.31 8.32
C VAL A 50 -2.26 9.75 8.82
N ILE A 51 -3.49 10.23 9.07
CA ILE A 51 -3.72 11.59 9.56
C ILE A 51 -3.10 11.83 10.95
N GLN A 52 -2.91 10.79 11.77
CA GLN A 52 -2.25 10.94 13.08
C GLN A 52 -0.73 11.16 12.97
N CYS A 53 -0.16 11.07 11.78
CA CYS A 53 1.28 11.21 11.56
C CYS A 53 1.66 12.69 11.34
N ASP A 54 1.37 13.57 12.30
CA ASP A 54 1.52 15.03 12.13
C ASP A 54 2.97 15.51 11.88
N GLU A 55 3.95 14.73 12.32
CA GLU A 55 5.38 15.05 12.18
C GLU A 55 5.93 14.81 10.76
N ILE A 56 5.15 14.19 9.86
CA ILE A 56 5.51 13.95 8.46
C ILE A 56 5.97 15.28 7.82
N TYR A 57 5.25 16.38 8.05
CA TYR A 57 5.48 17.66 7.38
C TYR A 57 6.72 18.39 7.86
N ARG A 58 7.40 17.93 8.90
CA ARG A 58 8.63 18.57 9.39
C ARG A 58 9.88 17.95 8.79
N LYS A 59 9.75 16.89 7.99
CA LYS A 59 10.86 16.12 7.43
C LYS A 59 10.90 16.26 5.92
N ASP A 60 12.11 16.25 5.37
CA ASP A 60 12.34 16.20 3.92
C ASP A 60 12.41 14.76 3.41
N VAL A 61 12.68 13.81 4.31
CA VAL A 61 12.77 12.38 4.02
C VAL A 61 11.99 11.59 5.06
N ILE A 62 11.14 10.68 4.58
CA ILE A 62 10.35 9.77 5.41
C ILE A 62 10.65 8.35 5.00
N ARG A 63 10.98 7.53 6.00
CA ARG A 63 11.22 6.10 5.87
C ARG A 63 10.15 5.37 6.65
N ILE A 64 9.41 4.50 5.99
CA ILE A 64 8.32 3.73 6.57
C ILE A 64 8.64 2.26 6.41
N LEU A 65 8.55 1.53 7.53
CA LEU A 65 8.59 0.08 7.57
C LEU A 65 7.16 -0.41 7.78
N ASP A 66 6.66 -1.23 6.85
CA ASP A 66 5.43 -1.99 7.03
C ASP A 66 5.78 -3.49 7.03
N PRO A 67 5.84 -4.14 8.21
CA PRO A 67 6.20 -5.55 8.34
C PRO A 67 5.05 -6.52 7.96
N GLY A 68 3.89 -6.01 7.53
CA GLY A 68 2.71 -6.78 7.15
C GLY A 68 1.86 -6.05 6.13
N ALA A 69 2.50 -5.61 5.04
CA ALA A 69 1.93 -4.65 4.10
C ALA A 69 0.65 -5.14 3.40
N GLY A 70 0.45 -6.46 3.28
CA GLY A 70 -0.72 -7.02 2.62
C GLY A 70 -0.76 -6.58 1.16
N ILE A 71 -1.79 -5.79 0.80
CA ILE A 71 -1.95 -5.22 -0.55
C ILE A 71 -1.43 -3.76 -0.61
N GLY A 72 -1.10 -3.16 0.53
CA GLY A 72 -0.52 -1.82 0.61
C GLY A 72 -1.54 -0.69 0.75
N ILE A 73 -2.61 -0.92 1.53
CA ILE A 73 -3.68 0.08 1.75
C ILE A 73 -3.20 1.27 2.57
N PHE A 74 -2.26 1.04 3.49
CA PHE A 74 -1.64 2.11 4.26
C PHE A 74 -0.79 3.00 3.34
N GLU A 75 0.03 2.42 2.47
CA GLU A 75 0.87 3.13 1.52
C GLU A 75 0.04 3.97 0.55
N SER A 76 -1.07 3.42 0.03
CA SER A 76 -2.02 4.15 -0.81
C SER A 76 -2.60 5.36 -0.09
N ALA A 77 -3.06 5.17 1.16
CA ALA A 77 -3.59 6.27 1.98
C ALA A 77 -2.51 7.31 2.31
N PHE A 78 -1.28 6.87 2.58
CA PHE A 78 -0.14 7.74 2.85
C PHE A 78 0.21 8.60 1.63
N CYS A 79 0.28 7.99 0.45
CA CYS A 79 0.52 8.70 -0.80
C CYS A 79 -0.57 9.73 -1.09
N GLU A 80 -1.85 9.37 -0.96
CA GLU A 80 -2.95 10.35 -1.14
C GLU A 80 -2.85 11.50 -0.15
N HIS A 81 -2.54 11.21 1.11
CA HIS A 81 -2.41 12.24 2.13
C HIS A 81 -1.28 13.22 1.82
N VAL A 82 -0.09 12.72 1.48
CA VAL A 82 1.05 13.57 1.09
C VAL A 82 0.71 14.40 -0.15
N LEU A 83 0.06 13.82 -1.16
CA LEU A 83 -0.37 14.53 -2.37
C LEU A 83 -1.34 15.67 -2.03
N SER A 84 -2.33 15.42 -1.15
CA SER A 84 -3.32 16.42 -0.74
C SER A 84 -2.70 17.63 -0.03
N ILE A 85 -1.56 17.43 0.62
CA ILE A 85 -0.87 18.48 1.39
C ILE A 85 0.09 19.28 0.52
N GLY A 86 0.59 18.69 -0.56
CA GLY A 86 1.40 19.40 -1.55
C GLY A 86 2.86 19.63 -1.12
N LYS A 87 3.25 19.32 0.12
CA LYS A 87 4.64 19.43 0.56
C LYS A 87 5.48 18.31 -0.07
N LYS A 88 6.47 18.68 -0.88
CA LYS A 88 7.40 17.73 -1.48
C LYS A 88 8.27 17.07 -0.41
N ILE A 89 8.06 15.77 -0.21
CA ILE A 89 8.80 14.92 0.73
C ILE A 89 9.30 13.71 -0.06
N ASN A 90 10.52 13.26 0.23
CA ASN A 90 11.05 12.01 -0.31
C ASN A 90 10.56 10.84 0.54
N ILE A 91 9.82 9.90 -0.07
CA ILE A 91 9.26 8.75 0.64
C ILE A 91 10.02 7.48 0.28
N LEU A 92 10.36 6.69 1.30
CA LEU A 92 10.98 5.38 1.17
C LEU A 92 10.18 4.36 1.97
N PHE A 93 9.60 3.39 1.27
CA PHE A 93 8.90 2.26 1.90
C PHE A 93 9.76 1.01 1.92
N THR A 94 9.80 0.32 3.05
CA THR A 94 10.29 -1.06 3.17
C THR A 94 9.13 -1.93 3.60
N LEU A 95 8.70 -2.83 2.73
CA LEU A 95 7.45 -3.58 2.86
C LEU A 95 7.74 -5.06 2.97
N TYR A 96 7.18 -5.73 3.97
CA TYR A 96 7.24 -7.19 4.08
C TYR A 96 5.88 -7.80 3.74
N GLU A 97 5.89 -8.80 2.88
CA GLU A 97 4.73 -9.63 2.55
C GLU A 97 5.22 -11.02 2.13
N ASN A 98 4.80 -12.07 2.83
CA ASN A 98 5.30 -13.43 2.64
C ASN A 98 4.31 -14.38 1.94
N ASP A 99 3.11 -13.90 1.62
CA ASP A 99 2.17 -14.59 0.72
C ASP A 99 2.43 -14.15 -0.71
N GLU A 100 2.84 -15.10 -1.57
CA GLU A 100 3.12 -14.88 -2.99
C GLU A 100 1.98 -14.20 -3.76
N ASN A 101 0.73 -14.46 -3.40
CA ASN A 101 -0.40 -13.84 -4.07
C ASN A 101 -0.56 -12.38 -3.68
N LEU A 102 -0.37 -12.06 -2.40
CA LEU A 102 -0.40 -10.68 -1.90
C LEU A 102 0.81 -9.90 -2.40
N PHE A 103 2.00 -10.52 -2.45
CA PHE A 103 3.21 -9.92 -3.00
C PHE A 103 3.00 -9.40 -4.43
N LEU A 104 2.33 -10.16 -5.29
CA LEU A 104 2.01 -9.73 -6.66
C LEU A 104 1.07 -8.52 -6.69
N LEU A 105 0.05 -8.50 -5.82
CA LEU A 105 -0.92 -7.40 -5.74
C LEU A 105 -0.29 -6.14 -5.13
N LEU A 106 0.54 -6.30 -4.09
CA LEU A 106 1.32 -5.24 -3.48
C LEU A 106 2.26 -4.59 -4.50
N LYS A 107 2.96 -5.41 -5.30
CA LYS A 107 3.85 -4.91 -6.36
C LYS A 107 3.10 -4.06 -7.39
N GLU A 108 1.92 -4.51 -7.83
CA GLU A 108 1.08 -3.72 -8.74
C GLU A 108 0.62 -2.42 -8.06
N ASN A 109 0.11 -2.50 -6.83
CA ASN A 109 -0.36 -1.34 -6.09
C ASN A 109 0.75 -0.29 -5.88
N MET A 110 1.94 -0.73 -5.47
CA MET A 110 3.10 0.15 -5.25
C MET A 110 3.63 0.78 -6.54
N SER A 111 3.53 0.07 -7.67
CA SER A 111 3.81 0.64 -8.99
C SER A 111 2.86 1.78 -9.33
N ILE A 112 1.56 1.59 -9.07
CA ILE A 112 0.53 2.61 -9.28
C ILE A 112 0.71 3.81 -8.35
N CYS A 113 1.01 3.58 -7.06
CA CYS A 113 1.33 4.65 -6.11
C CYS A 113 2.56 5.45 -6.57
N LYS A 114 3.65 4.77 -6.94
CA LYS A 114 4.87 5.43 -7.43
C LYS A 114 4.61 6.27 -8.67
N LYS A 115 3.81 5.76 -9.61
CA LYS A 115 3.40 6.51 -10.80
C LYS A 115 2.59 7.75 -10.43
N ALA A 116 1.58 7.62 -9.56
CA ALA A 116 0.78 8.76 -9.12
C ALA A 116 1.60 9.85 -8.42
N MET A 117 2.57 9.45 -7.58
CA MET A 117 3.51 10.38 -6.95
C MET A 117 4.38 11.09 -8.00
N ALA A 118 4.97 10.34 -8.93
CA ALA A 118 5.83 10.89 -9.97
C ALA A 118 5.08 11.84 -10.92
N ASP A 119 3.86 11.49 -11.33
CA ASP A 119 3.00 12.30 -12.20
C ASP A 119 2.65 13.67 -11.53
N ASN A 120 2.76 13.77 -10.20
CA ASN A 120 2.58 15.01 -9.42
C ASN A 120 3.91 15.67 -8.97
N GLY A 121 5.05 15.17 -9.45
CA GLY A 121 6.37 15.73 -9.13
C GLY A 121 6.90 15.40 -7.73
N PHE A 122 6.42 14.31 -7.12
CA PHE A 122 6.91 13.76 -5.86
C PHE A 122 7.87 12.59 -6.09
N ASN A 123 8.79 12.40 -5.15
CA ASN A 123 9.73 11.29 -5.18
C ASN A 123 9.33 10.21 -4.18
N MET A 124 9.16 8.99 -4.69
CA MET A 124 8.78 7.81 -3.91
C MET A 124 9.60 6.61 -4.39
N SER A 125 10.21 5.91 -3.45
CA SER A 125 10.86 4.62 -3.68
C SER A 125 10.31 3.58 -2.70
N TYR A 126 10.40 2.32 -3.08
CA TYR A 126 9.97 1.22 -2.23
C TYR A 126 10.80 -0.03 -2.51
N GLU A 127 10.93 -0.84 -1.47
CA GLU A 127 11.44 -2.22 -1.53
C GLU A 127 10.38 -3.15 -0.97
N ILE A 128 10.12 -4.27 -1.64
CA ILE A 128 9.24 -5.33 -1.15
C ILE A 128 10.09 -6.56 -0.87
N ILE A 129 10.11 -6.98 0.39
CA ILE A 129 10.87 -8.12 0.89
C ILE A 129 9.88 -9.27 1.08
N ASN A 130 9.98 -10.27 0.19
CA ASN A 130 9.18 -11.49 0.27
C ASN A 130 9.80 -12.48 1.26
N LYS A 131 9.76 -12.12 2.54
CA LYS A 131 10.23 -12.93 3.67
C LYS A 131 9.34 -12.69 4.88
N ASN A 132 9.39 -13.60 5.84
CA ASN A 132 8.82 -13.37 7.17
C ASN A 132 9.68 -12.35 7.93
N PHE A 133 9.12 -11.21 8.33
CA PHE A 133 9.83 -10.15 9.05
C PHE A 133 10.48 -10.58 10.37
N LEU A 134 9.85 -11.49 11.13
CA LEU A 134 10.34 -11.92 12.43
C LEU A 134 11.46 -12.96 12.34
N LEU A 135 11.52 -13.70 11.23
CA LEU A 135 12.47 -14.80 11.00
C LEU A 135 13.54 -14.47 9.95
N SER A 136 13.56 -13.23 9.46
CA SER A 136 14.46 -12.76 8.39
C SER A 136 15.82 -12.29 8.88
#